data_AF-A0A968GY51-F1
#
_entry.id   AF-A0A968GY51-F1
#
_cell.length_a   1.000
_cell.length_b   1.000
_cell.length_c   1.000
_cell.angle_alpha   90.00
_cell.angle_beta   90.00
_cell.angle_gamma   90.00
#
_symmetry.space_group_name_H-M   'P 1'
#
loop_
_entity.id
_entity.type
_entity.pdbx_description
1 polymer ?
#
loop_
_entity_poly.entity_id
_entity_poly.type
_entity_poly.pdbx_seq_one_letter_code
_entity_poly.pdbx_strand_id
1 'polypeptide(L)'
;MDLTPYVRWIVFLHVLGAFAFAAGHGVSMVVAFKLRRETDRGRMAALLDVSATSLNLAGIGLLVLLVAGILAGIVLGSFGRAWIWIALVLFIVVGGAMTPFGAIYFNKIRLAIGMRPRNLKPEDPDPVPASDAELAVLLATRRPEALLLIGAGGFLVILYFMYFRPF
;
A
#
# COMPACT_ATOMS: atom_id res chain seq x y z
N MET A 1 -0.60 -9.83 32.08
CA MET A 1 -0.97 -8.43 32.36
C MET A 1 -2.39 -8.26 31.84
N ASP A 2 -3.32 -7.76 32.67
CA ASP A 2 -4.68 -7.44 32.21
C ASP A 2 -4.65 -6.13 31.43
N LEU A 3 -5.10 -6.18 30.17
CA LEU A 3 -5.13 -5.04 29.25
C LEU A 3 -6.55 -4.53 28.97
N THR A 4 -7.56 -5.14 29.59
CA THR A 4 -8.97 -4.78 29.42
C THR A 4 -9.25 -3.28 29.63
N PRO A 5 -8.65 -2.60 30.64
CA PRO A 5 -8.86 -1.15 30.82
C PRO A 5 -8.38 -0.29 29.64
N TYR A 6 -7.48 -0.81 28.80
CA TYR A 6 -6.86 -0.08 27.70
C TYR A 6 -7.46 -0.41 26.33
N VAL A 7 -8.51 -1.23 26.24
CA VAL A 7 -9.13 -1.64 24.96
C VAL A 7 -9.49 -0.45 24.08
N ARG A 8 -10.04 0.62 24.65
CA ARG A 8 -10.39 1.84 23.88
C ARG A 8 -9.18 2.47 23.20
N TRP A 9 -8.03 2.49 23.88
CA TRP A 9 -6.77 2.98 23.32
C TRP A 9 -6.22 2.04 22.26
N ILE A 10 -6.31 0.73 22.47
CA ILE A 10 -5.86 -0.28 21.50
C ILE A 10 -6.68 -0.15 20.20
N VAL A 11 -8.00 -0.05 20.30
CA VAL A 11 -8.87 0.15 19.13
C VAL A 11 -8.60 1.50 18.46
N PHE A 12 -8.37 2.56 19.24
CA PHE A 12 -7.98 3.86 18.69
C PHE A 12 -6.69 3.76 17.87
N LEU A 13 -5.66 3.09 18.39
CA LEU A 13 -4.40 2.87 17.66
C LEU A 13 -4.61 2.03 16.40
N HIS A 14 -5.45 1.01 16.45
CA HIS A 14 -5.82 0.23 15.27
C HIS A 14 -6.43 1.13 14.17
N VAL A 15 -7.41 1.96 14.53
CA VAL A 15 -8.06 2.88 13.60
C VAL A 15 -7.08 3.95 13.11
N LEU A 16 -6.27 4.54 13.99
CA LEU A 16 -5.23 5.51 13.62
C LEU A 16 -4.21 4.92 12.64
N GLY A 17 -3.80 3.67 12.86
CA GLY A 17 -2.95 2.92 11.94
C GLY A 17 -3.61 2.75 10.57
N ALA A 18 -4.92 2.45 10.52
CA ALA A 18 -5.67 2.38 9.27
C ALA A 18 -5.64 3.71 8.49
N PHE A 19 -5.84 4.83 9.18
CA PHE A 19 -5.76 6.16 8.56
C PHE A 19 -4.36 6.49 8.06
N ALA A 20 -3.32 6.23 8.87
CA ALA A 20 -1.93 6.45 8.45
C ALA A 20 -1.55 5.59 7.24
N PHE A 21 -1.98 4.32 7.24
CA PHE A 21 -1.83 3.42 6.10
C PHE A 21 -2.50 3.98 4.85
N ALA A 22 -3.79 4.33 4.94
CA ALA A 22 -4.56 4.85 3.81
C ALA A 22 -3.98 6.17 3.28
N ALA A 23 -3.50 7.05 4.16
CA ALA A 23 -2.88 8.31 3.76
C ALA A 23 -1.59 8.06 2.96
N GLY A 24 -0.65 7.27 3.50
CA GLY A 24 0.62 6.97 2.82
C GLY A 24 0.42 6.17 1.51
N HIS A 25 -0.47 5.19 1.54
CA HIS A 25 -0.77 4.34 0.39
C HIS A 25 -1.54 5.10 -0.70
N GLY A 26 -2.49 5.96 -0.30
CA GLY A 26 -3.27 6.80 -1.20
C GLY A 26 -2.41 7.82 -1.95
N VAL A 27 -1.39 8.41 -1.32
CA VAL A 27 -0.41 9.27 -2.01
C VAL A 27 0.31 8.51 -3.13
N SER A 28 0.75 7.28 -2.88
CA SER A 28 1.39 6.44 -3.90
C SER A 28 0.43 6.15 -5.07
N MET A 29 -0.86 5.91 -4.77
CA MET A 29 -1.89 5.72 -5.79
C MET A 29 -2.09 6.97 -6.66
N VAL A 30 -2.13 8.16 -6.05
CA VAL A 30 -2.22 9.43 -6.79
C VAL A 30 -0.99 9.63 -7.69
N VAL A 31 0.21 9.28 -7.22
CA VAL A 31 1.43 9.32 -8.02
C VAL A 31 1.30 8.42 -9.26
N ALA A 32 0.77 7.20 -9.13
CA ALA A 32 0.58 6.30 -10.27
C ALA A 32 -0.29 6.93 -11.37
N PHE A 33 -1.35 7.66 -11.00
CA PHE A 33 -2.17 8.38 -11.97
C PHE A 33 -1.49 9.62 -12.53
N LYS A 34 -0.74 10.37 -11.72
CA LYS A 34 0.01 11.56 -12.17
C LYS A 34 1.10 11.21 -13.18
N LEU A 35 1.83 10.10 -12.98
CA LEU A 35 2.89 9.66 -13.89
C LEU A 35 2.39 9.47 -15.33
N ARG A 36 1.14 9.05 -15.54
CA ARG A 36 0.56 8.85 -16.89
C ARG A 36 0.41 10.13 -17.69
N ARG A 37 0.40 11.29 -17.03
CA ARG A 37 0.21 12.61 -17.63
C ARG A 37 1.47 13.46 -17.59
N GLU A 38 2.52 12.96 -16.93
CA GLU A 38 3.78 13.66 -16.85
C GLU A 38 4.61 13.34 -18.10
N THR A 39 5.36 14.32 -18.58
CA THR A 39 6.32 14.15 -19.69
C THR A 39 7.74 14.48 -19.25
N ASP A 40 7.89 15.32 -18.23
CA ASP A 40 9.20 15.67 -17.70
C ASP A 40 9.75 14.58 -16.78
N ARG A 41 10.91 14.03 -17.14
CA ARG A 41 11.55 12.92 -16.41
C ARG A 41 11.98 13.33 -15.00
N GLY A 42 12.39 14.59 -14.80
CA GLY A 42 12.75 15.11 -13.48
C GLY A 42 11.56 15.13 -12.52
N ARG A 43 10.39 15.56 -13.00
CA ARG A 43 9.13 15.53 -12.25
C ARG A 43 8.65 14.11 -12.00
N MET A 44 8.81 13.19 -12.97
CA MET A 44 8.54 11.77 -12.74
C MET A 44 9.39 11.21 -11.62
N ALA A 45 10.69 11.54 -11.60
CA ALA A 45 11.61 11.09 -10.57
C ALA A 45 11.18 11.61 -9.18
N ALA A 46 10.88 12.90 -9.07
CA ALA A 46 10.38 13.51 -7.84
C ALA A 46 9.06 12.85 -7.36
N LEU A 47 8.13 12.56 -8.26
CA LEU A 47 6.89 11.84 -7.93
C LEU A 47 7.17 10.42 -7.42
N LEU A 48 8.11 9.71 -8.04
CA LEU A 48 8.51 8.36 -7.64
C LEU A 48 9.19 8.33 -6.26
N ASP A 49 9.91 9.38 -5.88
CA ASP A 49 10.51 9.54 -4.55
C ASP A 49 9.47 9.88 -3.48
N VAL A 50 8.50 10.75 -3.82
CA VAL A 50 7.34 11.02 -2.97
C VAL A 50 6.56 9.74 -2.71
N SER A 51 6.30 8.94 -3.75
CA SER A 51 5.65 7.62 -3.62
C SER A 51 6.45 6.68 -2.71
N ALA A 52 7.78 6.63 -2.86
CA ALA A 52 8.62 5.78 -2.02
C ALA A 52 8.52 6.19 -0.54
N THR A 53 8.58 7.49 -0.28
CA THR A 53 8.52 8.04 1.08
C THR A 53 7.13 7.84 1.69
N SER A 54 6.07 8.03 0.91
CA SER A 54 4.70 7.84 1.39
C SER A 54 4.41 6.36 1.73
N LEU A 55 5.02 5.42 1.00
CA LEU A 55 4.93 4.00 1.32
C LEU A 55 5.65 3.62 2.62
N ASN A 56 6.67 4.37 3.06
CA ASN A 56 7.24 4.17 4.40
C ASN A 56 6.22 4.54 5.49
N LEU A 57 5.51 5.66 5.34
CA LEU A 57 4.41 6.02 6.24
C LEU A 57 3.31 4.95 6.21
N ALA A 58 2.97 4.45 5.03
CA ALA A 58 2.00 3.37 4.90
C ALA A 58 2.45 2.12 5.65
N GLY A 59 3.73 1.74 5.55
CA GLY A 59 4.30 0.60 6.28
C GLY A 59 4.23 0.77 7.80
N ILE A 60 4.54 1.96 8.32
CA ILE A 60 4.40 2.26 9.76
C ILE A 60 2.93 2.17 10.18
N GLY A 61 2.02 2.80 9.43
CA GLY A 61 0.58 2.74 9.70
C GLY A 61 0.05 1.31 9.68
N LEU A 62 0.51 0.49 8.73
CA LEU A 62 0.16 -0.92 8.64
C LEU A 62 0.66 -1.72 9.85
N LEU A 63 1.88 -1.48 10.30
CA LEU A 63 2.42 -2.14 11.48
C LEU A 63 1.58 -1.83 12.72
N VAL A 64 1.25 -0.55 12.93
CA VAL A 64 0.40 -0.11 14.04
C VAL A 64 -1.00 -0.72 13.93
N LEU A 65 -1.61 -0.69 12.75
CA LEU A 65 -2.90 -1.30 12.45
C LEU A 65 -2.93 -2.78 12.85
N LEU A 66 -1.96 -3.57 12.39
CA LEU A 66 -1.91 -5.01 12.62
C LEU A 66 -1.64 -5.34 14.09
N VAL A 67 -0.64 -4.71 14.70
CA VAL A 67 -0.27 -4.98 16.11
C VAL A 67 -1.44 -4.64 17.03
N ALA A 68 -2.05 -3.47 16.87
CA ALA A 68 -3.17 -3.06 17.70
C ALA A 68 -4.43 -3.92 17.44
N GLY A 69 -4.69 -4.30 16.19
CA GLY A 69 -5.83 -5.17 15.84
C GLY A 69 -5.69 -6.58 16.40
N ILE A 70 -4.49 -7.18 16.31
CA ILE A 70 -4.20 -8.48 16.90
C ILE A 70 -4.37 -8.40 18.41
N LEU A 71 -3.82 -7.37 19.05
CA LEU A 71 -3.94 -7.18 20.49
C LEU A 71 -5.40 -7.02 20.93
N ALA A 72 -6.20 -6.23 20.21
CA ALA A 72 -7.64 -6.11 20.46
C ALA A 72 -8.36 -7.46 20.34
N GLY A 73 -8.05 -8.25 19.31
CA GLY A 73 -8.61 -9.58 19.11
C GLY A 73 -8.25 -10.56 20.23
N ILE A 74 -7.06 -10.46 20.82
CA ILE A 74 -6.65 -11.27 21.98
C ILE A 74 -7.44 -10.84 23.22
N VAL A 75 -7.43 -9.55 23.54
CA VAL A 75 -8.06 -9.01 24.77
C VAL A 75 -9.57 -9.23 24.78
N LEU A 76 -10.22 -9.14 23.62
CA LEU A 76 -11.68 -9.30 23.47
C LEU A 76 -12.11 -10.75 23.15
N GLY A 77 -11.18 -11.68 22.98
CA GLY A 77 -11.49 -13.08 22.65
C GLY A 77 -12.14 -13.25 21.27
N SER A 78 -11.80 -12.38 20.31
CA SER A 78 -12.50 -12.24 19.03
C SER A 78 -12.16 -13.32 18.00
N PHE A 79 -11.10 -14.11 18.19
CA PHE A 79 -10.62 -15.08 17.19
C PHE A 79 -11.54 -16.28 16.96
N GLY A 80 -12.57 -16.47 17.79
CA GLY A 80 -13.64 -17.44 17.51
C GLY A 80 -14.65 -16.98 16.44
N ARG A 81 -14.55 -15.73 15.97
CA ARG A 81 -15.50 -15.13 15.03
C ARG A 81 -15.01 -15.26 13.59
N ALA A 82 -15.83 -15.87 12.73
CA ALA A 82 -15.46 -16.15 11.34
C ALA A 82 -15.11 -14.88 10.52
N TRP A 83 -15.75 -13.75 10.79
CA TRP A 83 -15.50 -12.49 10.07
C TRP A 83 -14.10 -11.91 10.30
N ILE A 84 -13.48 -12.18 11.45
CA ILE A 84 -12.09 -11.77 11.72
C ILE A 84 -11.15 -12.50 10.76
N TRP A 85 -11.34 -13.80 10.58
CA TRP A 85 -10.56 -14.62 9.66
C TRP A 85 -10.81 -14.24 8.20
N ILE A 86 -12.06 -13.99 7.81
CA ILE A 86 -12.39 -13.53 6.45
C ILE A 86 -11.68 -12.21 6.16
N ALA A 87 -11.75 -11.23 7.07
CA ALA A 87 -11.09 -9.94 6.89
C ALA A 87 -9.55 -10.09 6.83
N LEU A 88 -8.96 -10.95 7.66
CA LEU A 88 -7.52 -11.19 7.68
C LEU A 88 -7.02 -11.89 6.41
N VAL A 89 -7.70 -12.95 5.97
CA VAL A 89 -7.37 -13.64 4.72
C VAL A 89 -7.53 -12.70 3.54
N LEU A 90 -8.62 -11.93 3.48
CA LEU A 90 -8.83 -10.94 2.43
C LEU A 90 -7.72 -9.89 2.42
N PHE A 91 -7.33 -9.38 3.60
CA PHE A 91 -6.21 -8.46 3.73
C PHE A 91 -4.91 -9.05 3.18
N ILE A 92 -4.57 -10.29 3.56
CA ILE A 92 -3.35 -10.98 3.10
C ILE A 92 -3.38 -11.18 1.58
N VAL A 93 -4.51 -11.65 1.03
CA VAL A 93 -4.64 -11.89 -0.41
C VAL A 93 -4.54 -10.59 -1.20
N VAL A 94 -5.25 -9.54 -0.79
CA VAL A 94 -5.21 -8.23 -1.44
C VAL A 94 -3.81 -7.62 -1.34
N GLY A 95 -3.22 -7.58 -0.15
CA GLY A 95 -1.88 -7.03 0.06
C GLY A 95 -0.80 -7.81 -0.69
N GLY A 96 -0.88 -9.14 -0.66
CA GLY A 96 0.02 -10.05 -1.37
C GLY A 96 -0.07 -9.92 -2.89
N ALA A 97 -1.27 -9.66 -3.44
CA ALA A 97 -1.46 -9.40 -4.86
C ALA A 97 -0.98 -8.00 -5.27
N MET A 98 -1.32 -6.97 -4.50
CA MET A 98 -1.00 -5.57 -4.83
C MET A 98 0.50 -5.27 -4.76
N THR A 99 1.22 -5.87 -3.80
CA THR A 99 2.64 -5.59 -3.57
C THR A 99 3.52 -5.82 -4.81
N PRO A 100 3.58 -7.03 -5.40
CA PRO A 100 4.35 -7.25 -6.62
C PRO A 100 3.77 -6.48 -7.81
N PHE A 101 2.46 -6.35 -7.91
CA PHE A 101 1.82 -5.67 -9.05
C PHE A 101 2.18 -4.18 -9.12
N GLY A 102 2.15 -3.48 -7.97
CA GLY A 102 2.59 -2.10 -7.84
C GLY A 102 4.11 -1.94 -7.97
N ALA A 103 4.88 -2.81 -7.32
CA ALA A 103 6.34 -2.75 -7.37
C ALA A 103 6.87 -2.93 -8.81
N ILE A 104 6.36 -3.90 -9.55
CA ILE A 104 6.73 -4.13 -10.96
C ILE A 104 6.42 -2.89 -11.81
N TYR A 105 5.26 -2.26 -11.59
CA TYR A 105 4.88 -1.05 -12.33
C TYR A 105 5.83 0.12 -12.07
N PHE A 106 6.06 0.49 -10.80
CA PHE A 106 6.93 1.61 -10.46
C PHE A 106 8.39 1.37 -10.81
N ASN A 107 8.89 0.14 -10.62
CA ASN A 107 10.28 -0.19 -10.95
C ASN A 107 10.53 -0.12 -12.46
N LYS A 108 9.57 -0.55 -13.30
CA LYS A 108 9.69 -0.39 -14.76
C LYS A 108 9.79 1.07 -15.17
N ILE A 109 9.01 1.95 -14.56
CA ILE A 109 9.09 3.39 -14.84
C ILE A 109 10.42 3.97 -14.36
N ARG A 110 10.87 3.63 -13.15
CA ARG A 110 12.17 4.05 -12.62
C ARG A 110 13.31 3.69 -13.58
N LEU A 111 13.38 2.43 -14.00
CA LEU A 111 14.37 1.98 -14.98
C LEU A 111 14.29 2.78 -16.28
N ALA A 112 13.08 2.98 -16.82
CA ALA A 112 12.88 3.69 -18.08
C ALA A 112 13.30 5.17 -18.03
N ILE A 113 13.29 5.80 -16.86
CA ILE A 113 13.75 7.19 -16.69
C ILE A 113 15.19 7.29 -16.16
N GLY A 114 15.92 6.17 -16.06
CA GLY A 114 17.31 6.15 -15.58
C GLY A 114 17.48 6.12 -14.06
N MET A 115 16.39 5.95 -13.29
CA MET A 115 16.47 5.80 -11.83
C MET A 115 16.74 4.36 -11.42
N ARG A 116 17.63 4.17 -10.43
CA ARG A 116 17.85 2.88 -9.78
C ARG A 116 16.69 2.53 -8.85
N PRO A 117 15.93 1.44 -9.09
CA PRO A 117 14.93 0.98 -8.13
C PRO A 117 15.62 0.30 -6.93
N ARG A 118 14.94 0.29 -5.78
CA ARG A 118 15.49 -0.22 -4.50
C ARG A 118 15.91 -1.71 -4.53
N ASN A 119 15.37 -2.49 -5.46
CA ASN A 119 15.68 -3.91 -5.62
C ASN A 119 16.87 -4.19 -6.54
N LEU A 120 17.45 -3.16 -7.18
CA LEU A 120 18.70 -3.30 -7.95
C LEU A 120 19.87 -3.43 -6.97
N LYS A 121 20.81 -4.35 -7.22
CA LYS A 121 21.99 -4.48 -6.38
C LYS A 121 22.99 -3.36 -6.66
N PRO A 122 23.91 -3.04 -5.73
CA PRO A 122 24.95 -2.03 -5.97
C PRO A 122 25.84 -2.36 -7.18
N GLU A 123 26.07 -3.64 -7.47
CA GLU A 123 26.95 -4.09 -8.56
C GLU A 123 26.28 -4.06 -9.94
N ASP A 124 24.94 -3.94 -9.98
CA ASP A 124 24.20 -3.91 -11.23
C ASP A 124 24.48 -2.58 -11.98
N PRO A 125 24.62 -2.60 -13.32
CA PRO A 125 24.89 -1.40 -14.11
C PRO A 125 23.78 -0.35 -13.95
N ASP A 126 24.13 0.91 -14.12
CA ASP A 126 23.16 2.00 -14.10
C ASP A 126 22.11 1.83 -15.21
N PRO A 127 20.82 2.07 -14.93
CA PRO A 127 19.77 1.94 -15.93
C PRO A 127 19.98 2.94 -17.08
N VAL A 128 19.99 2.43 -18.30
CA VAL A 128 19.95 3.27 -19.50
C VAL A 128 18.53 3.79 -19.70
N PRO A 129 18.30 5.12 -19.75
CA PRO A 129 16.97 5.66 -19.97
C PRO A 129 16.39 5.18 -21.31
N ALA A 130 15.13 4.76 -21.28
CA ALA A 130 14.39 4.37 -22.48
C ALA A 130 14.09 5.59 -23.37
N SER A 131 13.78 5.35 -24.65
CA SER A 131 13.27 6.39 -25.54
C SER A 131 11.90 6.92 -25.08
N ASP A 132 11.52 8.11 -25.54
CA ASP A 132 10.22 8.70 -25.19
C ASP A 132 9.05 7.85 -25.69
N ALA A 133 9.20 7.20 -26.85
CA ALA A 133 8.20 6.28 -27.39
C ALA A 133 7.99 5.04 -26.50
N GLU A 134 9.08 4.43 -26.01
CA GLU A 134 9.00 3.29 -25.09
C GLU A 134 8.40 3.69 -23.73
N LEU A 135 8.77 4.86 -23.23
CA LEU A 135 8.20 5.39 -21.99
C LEU A 135 6.70 5.65 -22.12
N ALA A 136 6.24 6.22 -23.24
CA ALA A 136 4.83 6.44 -23.51
C ALA A 136 4.03 5.12 -23.51
N VAL A 137 4.58 4.05 -24.10
CA VAL A 137 3.97 2.71 -24.08
C VAL A 137 3.86 2.17 -22.65
N LEU A 138 4.89 2.36 -21.82
CA LEU A 138 4.85 1.93 -20.41
C LEU A 138 3.78 2.68 -19.60
N LEU A 139 3.59 3.98 -19.86
CA LEU A 139 2.62 4.83 -19.18
C LEU A 139 1.17 4.62 -19.66
N ALA A 140 0.96 4.07 -20.85
CA ALA A 140 -0.37 3.83 -21.41
C ALA A 140 -1.18 2.71 -20.71
N THR A 141 -0.58 2.00 -19.74
CA THR A 141 -1.22 0.88 -19.04
C THR A 141 -2.41 1.29 -18.15
N ARG A 142 -3.32 0.33 -17.91
CA ARG A 142 -4.46 0.43 -16.97
C ARG A 142 -4.17 -0.15 -15.58
N ARG A 143 -2.90 -0.43 -15.27
CA ARG A 143 -2.49 -0.95 -13.96
C ARG A 143 -2.93 -0.07 -12.79
N PRO A 144 -2.87 1.28 -12.85
CA PRO A 144 -3.34 2.12 -11.77
C PRO A 144 -4.83 1.91 -11.45
N GLU A 145 -5.68 1.78 -12.46
CA GLU A 145 -7.11 1.49 -12.28
C GLU A 145 -7.34 0.11 -11.64
N ALA A 146 -6.60 -0.91 -12.07
CA ALA A 146 -6.69 -2.24 -11.47
C ALA A 146 -6.25 -2.24 -9.99
N LEU A 147 -5.16 -1.53 -9.67
CA LEU A 147 -4.70 -1.34 -8.29
C LEU A 147 -5.73 -0.61 -7.43
N LEU A 148 -6.34 0.45 -7.98
CA LEU A 148 -7.39 1.18 -7.29
C LEU A 148 -8.59 0.27 -7.01
N LEU A 149 -9.06 -0.49 -8.00
CA LEU A 149 -10.21 -1.37 -7.84
C LEU A 149 -9.95 -2.46 -6.79
N ILE A 150 -8.79 -3.12 -6.86
CA ILE A 150 -8.42 -4.18 -5.91
C ILE A 150 -8.24 -3.60 -4.51
N GLY A 151 -7.49 -2.49 -4.39
CA GLY A 151 -7.18 -1.87 -3.11
C GLY A 151 -8.39 -1.24 -2.44
N ALA A 152 -9.10 -0.35 -3.14
CA ALA A 152 -10.28 0.31 -2.59
C ALA A 152 -11.43 -0.67 -2.38
N GLY A 153 -11.66 -1.59 -3.33
CA GLY A 153 -12.69 -2.63 -3.19
C GLY A 153 -12.42 -3.54 -1.99
N GLY A 154 -11.20 -4.06 -1.87
CA GLY A 154 -10.79 -4.89 -0.73
C GLY A 154 -10.90 -4.13 0.60
N PHE A 155 -10.45 -2.87 0.63
CA PHE A 155 -10.55 -2.03 1.82
C PHE A 155 -12.00 -1.78 2.26
N LEU A 156 -12.91 -1.51 1.33
CA LEU A 156 -14.33 -1.30 1.65
C LEU A 156 -14.99 -2.56 2.23
N VAL A 157 -14.64 -3.75 1.72
CA VAL A 157 -15.14 -5.02 2.28
C VAL A 157 -14.59 -5.26 3.69
N ILE A 158 -13.30 -5.01 3.92
CA ILE A 158 -12.71 -5.13 5.26
C ILE A 158 -13.36 -4.13 6.23
N LEU A 159 -13.54 -2.88 5.80
CA LEU A 159 -14.21 -1.85 6.59
C LEU A 159 -15.64 -2.26 6.96
N TYR A 160 -16.39 -2.84 6.02
CA TYR A 160 -17.73 -3.37 6.27
C TYR A 160 -17.72 -4.40 7.41
N PHE A 161 -16.80 -5.38 7.36
CA PHE A 161 -16.68 -6.36 8.45
C PHE A 161 -16.33 -5.70 9.77
N MET A 162 -15.36 -4.79 9.80
CA MET A 162 -14.92 -4.15 11.04
C MET A 162 -15.97 -3.25 11.67
N TYR A 163 -16.80 -2.59 10.84
CA TYR A 163 -17.84 -1.69 11.33
C TYR A 163 -19.11 -2.43 11.78
N PHE A 164 -19.64 -3.32 10.95
CA PHE A 164 -20.91 -4.01 11.23
C PHE A 164 -20.74 -5.29 12.04
N ARG A 165 -19.54 -5.87 12.08
CA ARG A 165 -19.18 -7.08 12.83
C ARG A 165 -17.86 -6.85 13.58
N PRO A 166 -17.85 -5.97 14.60
CA PRO A 166 -16.62 -5.63 15.30
C PRO A 166 -16.08 -6.81 16.15
N PHE A 167 -14.94 -6.53 16.79
CA PHE A 167 -14.23 -7.41 17.73
C PHE A 167 -15.13 -8.12 18.74
#